data_AF-A0A7J4YHV7-F1
#
_entry.id   AF-A0A7J4YHV7-F1
#
_cell.length_a   1.000
_cell.length_b   1.000
_cell.length_c   1.000
_cell.angle_alpha   90.00
_cell.angle_beta   90.00
_cell.angle_gamma   90.00
#
_symmetry.space_group_name_H-M   'P 1'
#
loop_
_entity.id
_entity.type
_entity.pdbx_description
1 polymer ?
#
loop_
_entity_poly.entity_id
_entity_poly.type
_entity_poly.pdbx_seq_one_letter_code
_entity_poly.pdbx_strand_id
1 'polypeptide(L)'
;MNLCITGCKSYARDNLSGKMTAQKFNIAVGFLNLTCTNQCLSTDGYKEEIKATSSRGLYQFTLDLFGQYNVAKHIHLMQSLGDTMLSEKQFCQILGRMRLYNYLPQHQQRMLPRLLITDSQINNVAKQYIHDENFAGNNGELSMWMFYNLITGANKNSYLDSFLGRSVNATEISVGLTEALNHRDEAYSWFIE
;
A
#
# COMPACT_ATOMS: atom_id res chain seq x y z
N MET A 1 -10.49 -10.14 -10.55
CA MET A 1 -9.43 -9.89 -9.56
C MET A 1 -9.16 -11.20 -8.86
N ASN A 2 -7.91 -11.69 -8.85
CA ASN A 2 -7.58 -13.03 -8.32
C ASN A 2 -6.73 -12.87 -7.07
N LEU A 3 -7.01 -13.70 -6.05
CA LEU A 3 -6.12 -13.79 -4.90
C LEU A 3 -4.82 -14.46 -5.34
N CYS A 4 -3.70 -13.79 -5.12
CA CYS A 4 -2.39 -14.25 -5.51
C CYS A 4 -1.54 -14.54 -4.28
N ILE A 5 -0.64 -15.51 -4.43
CA ILE A 5 0.40 -15.82 -3.45
C ILE A 5 1.74 -15.60 -4.15
N THR A 6 2.65 -14.92 -3.47
CA THR A 6 4.00 -14.66 -3.97
C THR A 6 5.01 -14.90 -2.87
N GLY A 7 6.18 -15.42 -3.25
CA GLY A 7 7.32 -15.53 -2.35
C GLY A 7 8.62 -15.16 -3.03
N CYS A 8 9.52 -14.53 -2.29
CA CYS A 8 10.87 -14.25 -2.76
C CYS A 8 11.90 -14.62 -1.69
N LYS A 9 13.04 -15.14 -2.16
CA LYS A 9 14.18 -15.48 -1.33
C LYS A 9 15.34 -14.56 -1.67
N SER A 10 16.04 -14.06 -0.66
CA SER A 10 17.25 -13.26 -0.83
C SER A 10 18.52 -13.93 -0.35
N TYR A 11 19.32 -14.43 -1.29
CA TYR A 11 20.63 -15.04 -1.02
C TYR A 11 21.61 -14.08 -0.33
N ALA A 12 21.50 -12.77 -0.59
CA ALA A 12 22.33 -11.75 0.08
C ALA A 12 22.07 -11.64 1.60
N ARG A 13 20.93 -12.16 2.09
CA ARG A 13 20.55 -12.12 3.52
C ARG A 13 20.83 -13.44 4.25
N ASP A 14 21.24 -14.47 3.51
CA ASP A 14 21.57 -15.78 4.05
C ASP A 14 23.07 -15.87 4.33
N ASN A 15 23.44 -16.63 5.37
CA ASN A 15 24.84 -16.91 5.63
C ASN A 15 25.32 -18.03 4.69
N LEU A 16 26.16 -17.67 3.71
CA LEU A 16 26.71 -18.60 2.70
C LEU A 16 27.88 -19.44 3.23
N SER A 17 28.30 -19.24 4.50
CA SER A 17 29.38 -19.97 5.13
C SER A 17 28.97 -21.41 5.47
N GLY A 18 28.95 -22.29 4.45
CA GLY A 18 29.10 -23.76 4.46
C GLY A 18 28.19 -24.64 5.33
N LYS A 19 27.69 -24.17 6.48
CA LYS A 19 26.76 -24.86 7.36
C LYS A 19 25.33 -24.48 6.97
N MET A 20 24.47 -25.47 6.82
CA MET A 20 23.05 -25.28 6.56
C MET A 20 22.42 -24.52 7.73
N THR A 21 22.17 -23.23 7.54
CA THR A 21 21.51 -22.35 8.52
C THR A 21 20.07 -22.07 8.07
N ALA A 22 19.23 -21.58 8.98
CA ALA A 22 17.85 -21.19 8.66
C ALA A 22 17.84 -20.17 7.53
N GLN A 23 17.20 -20.51 6.42
CA GLN A 23 17.08 -19.68 5.24
C GLN A 23 15.88 -18.76 5.37
N LYS A 24 16.00 -17.52 4.89
CA LYS A 24 14.94 -16.51 4.97
C LYS A 24 14.13 -16.44 3.69
N PHE A 25 12.82 -16.45 3.82
CA PHE A 25 11.85 -16.32 2.74
C PHE A 25 10.87 -15.21 3.10
N ASN A 26 10.58 -14.30 2.18
CA ASN A 26 9.45 -13.39 2.31
C ASN A 26 8.29 -14.01 1.54
N ILE A 27 7.14 -14.16 2.17
CA ILE A 27 5.92 -14.68 1.53
C ILE A 27 4.79 -13.67 1.74
N ALA A 28 3.95 -13.51 0.73
CA ALA A 28 2.81 -12.63 0.76
C ALA A 28 1.58 -13.27 0.08
N VAL A 29 0.40 -12.91 0.58
CA VAL A 29 -0.90 -13.28 0.03
C VAL A 29 -1.78 -12.02 -0.05
N GLY A 30 -2.37 -11.77 -1.21
CA GLY A 30 -3.12 -10.54 -1.49
C GLY A 30 -3.60 -10.49 -2.93
N PHE A 31 -4.45 -9.53 -3.26
CA PHE A 31 -4.97 -9.33 -4.61
C PHE A 31 -3.98 -8.55 -5.49
N LEU A 32 -3.09 -7.77 -4.86
CA LEU A 32 -1.98 -7.06 -5.48
C LEU A 32 -0.67 -7.40 -4.78
N ASN A 33 0.10 -8.34 -5.35
CA ASN A 33 1.44 -8.68 -4.88
C ASN A 33 2.50 -8.11 -5.82
N LEU A 34 3.42 -7.32 -5.28
CA LEU A 34 4.51 -6.68 -6.01
C LEU A 34 5.85 -7.18 -5.47
N THR A 35 6.72 -7.65 -6.37
CA THR A 35 8.08 -8.08 -6.02
C THR A 35 9.08 -7.22 -6.79
N CYS A 36 10.08 -6.69 -6.10
CA CYS A 36 11.17 -5.95 -6.72
C CYS A 36 12.42 -6.82 -6.93
N THR A 37 13.32 -6.39 -7.81
CA THR A 37 14.54 -7.13 -8.20
C THR A 37 15.54 -7.36 -7.07
N ASN A 38 15.47 -6.58 -6.00
CA ASN A 38 16.19 -6.79 -4.73
C ASN A 38 15.47 -7.77 -3.78
N GLN A 39 14.45 -8.49 -4.26
CA GLN A 39 13.69 -9.50 -3.51
C GLN A 39 13.01 -8.94 -2.25
N CYS A 40 12.47 -7.72 -2.34
CA CYS A 40 11.50 -7.20 -1.37
C CYS A 40 10.06 -7.38 -1.89
N LEU A 41 9.12 -7.53 -0.95
CA LEU A 41 7.73 -7.88 -1.22
C LEU A 41 6.75 -6.86 -0.67
N SER A 42 5.85 -6.34 -1.53
CA SER A 42 4.67 -5.55 -1.17
C SER A 42 3.42 -6.35 -1.46
N THR A 43 2.43 -6.22 -0.59
CA THR A 43 1.10 -6.76 -0.81
C THR A 43 0.07 -5.82 -0.21
N ASP A 44 -1.12 -5.82 -0.78
CA ASP A 44 -2.34 -5.25 -0.19
C ASP A 44 -2.94 -6.16 0.91
N GLY A 45 -2.50 -7.42 0.98
CA GLY A 45 -2.93 -8.39 1.98
C GLY A 45 -1.91 -8.62 3.09
N TYR A 46 -1.61 -9.88 3.37
CA TYR A 46 -0.75 -10.30 4.47
C TYR A 46 0.63 -10.73 3.98
N LYS A 47 1.69 -10.33 4.68
CA LYS A 47 3.08 -10.74 4.38
C LYS A 47 3.85 -11.07 5.64
N GLU A 48 4.78 -12.01 5.53
CA GLU A 48 5.65 -12.42 6.63
C GLU A 48 7.04 -12.85 6.14
N GLU A 49 8.07 -12.62 6.97
CA GLU A 49 9.40 -13.20 6.78
C GLU A 49 9.46 -14.54 7.54
N ILE A 50 9.57 -15.64 6.81
CA ILE A 50 9.65 -16.99 7.33
C ILE A 50 11.10 -17.45 7.35
N LYS A 51 11.52 -18.05 8.46
CA LYS A 51 12.82 -18.72 8.61
C LYS A 51 12.63 -20.23 8.58
N ALA A 52 13.11 -20.88 7.53
CA ALA A 52 12.96 -22.33 7.35
C ALA A 52 14.32 -23.02 7.19
N THR A 53 14.47 -24.17 7.85
CA THR A 53 15.63 -25.06 7.73
C THR A 53 15.37 -26.26 6.82
N SER A 54 14.12 -26.46 6.38
CA SER A 54 13.69 -27.53 5.48
C SER A 54 12.51 -27.11 4.61
N SER A 55 12.33 -27.78 3.47
CA SER A 55 11.17 -27.57 2.58
C SER A 55 9.84 -27.86 3.28
N ARG A 56 9.79 -28.87 4.14
CA ARG A 56 8.60 -29.20 4.94
C ARG A 56 8.24 -28.09 5.92
N GLY A 57 9.24 -27.51 6.59
CA GLY A 57 9.03 -26.36 7.48
C GLY A 57 8.51 -25.15 6.71
N LEU A 58 9.10 -24.84 5.56
CA LEU A 58 8.62 -23.76 4.69
C LEU A 58 7.16 -23.96 4.28
N TYR A 59 6.78 -25.18 3.88
CA TYR A 59 5.40 -25.52 3.51
C TYR A 59 4.42 -25.30 4.66
N GLN A 60 4.75 -25.77 5.87
CA GLN A 60 3.89 -25.60 7.04
C GLN A 60 3.69 -24.12 7.40
N PHE A 61 4.79 -23.35 7.48
CA PHE A 61 4.68 -21.90 7.75
C PHE A 61 3.87 -21.16 6.69
N THR A 62 3.99 -21.59 5.43
CA THR A 62 3.21 -21.02 4.33
C THR A 62 1.71 -21.31 4.49
N LEU A 63 1.33 -22.53 4.92
CA LEU A 63 -0.06 -22.87 5.24
C LEU A 63 -0.59 -22.08 6.44
N ASP A 64 0.22 -21.92 7.49
CA ASP A 64 -0.15 -21.16 8.68
C ASP A 64 -0.38 -19.68 8.34
N LEU A 65 0.45 -19.12 7.45
CA LEU A 65 0.30 -17.77 6.92
C LEU A 65 -1.02 -17.60 6.15
N PHE A 66 -1.41 -18.59 5.35
CA PHE A 66 -2.71 -18.56 4.66
C PHE A 66 -3.88 -18.72 5.62
N GLY A 67 -3.74 -19.54 6.67
CA GLY A 67 -4.77 -19.69 7.70
C GLY A 67 -5.04 -18.41 8.49
N GLN A 68 -4.04 -17.54 8.61
CA GLN A 68 -4.15 -16.23 9.26
C GLN A 68 -4.72 -15.14 8.34
N TYR A 69 -4.69 -15.34 7.02
CA TYR A 69 -5.19 -14.34 6.08
C TYR A 69 -6.72 -14.33 6.03
N ASN A 70 -7.30 -13.28 6.62
CA ASN A 70 -8.74 -13.07 6.59
C ASN A 70 -9.19 -12.44 5.26
N VAL A 71 -9.49 -13.30 4.28
CA VAL A 71 -9.97 -12.90 2.95
C VAL A 71 -11.23 -12.04 3.05
N ALA A 72 -12.18 -12.40 3.92
CA ALA A 72 -13.46 -11.69 4.06
C ALA A 72 -13.25 -10.25 4.53
N LYS A 73 -12.36 -10.04 5.50
CA LYS A 73 -11.98 -8.71 5.97
C LYS A 73 -11.36 -7.87 4.84
N HIS A 74 -10.49 -8.47 4.03
CA HIS A 74 -9.86 -7.75 2.92
C HIS A 74 -10.87 -7.42 1.80
N ILE A 75 -11.76 -8.35 1.45
CA ILE A 75 -12.85 -8.07 0.50
C ILE A 75 -13.73 -6.93 1.02
N HIS A 76 -14.09 -6.95 2.30
CA HIS A 76 -14.87 -5.88 2.90
C HIS A 76 -14.16 -4.52 2.82
N LEU A 77 -12.84 -4.49 3.04
CA LEU A 77 -12.04 -3.28 2.89
C LEU A 77 -12.05 -2.77 1.45
N MET A 78 -11.87 -3.65 0.46
CA MET A 78 -11.94 -3.29 -0.96
C MET A 78 -13.33 -2.79 -1.36
N GLN A 79 -14.39 -3.38 -0.81
CA GLN A 79 -15.76 -2.91 -1.00
C GLN A 79 -15.95 -1.51 -0.39
N SER A 80 -15.47 -1.27 0.83
CA SER A 80 -15.51 0.05 1.48
C SER A 80 -14.86 1.13 0.60
N LEU A 81 -13.71 0.83 -0.01
CA LEU A 81 -13.05 1.73 -0.96
C LEU A 81 -13.92 2.00 -2.21
N GLY A 82 -14.64 0.99 -2.71
CA GLY A 82 -15.52 1.14 -3.87
C GLY A 82 -16.80 1.93 -3.57
N ASP A 83 -17.35 1.76 -2.37
CA ASP A 83 -18.62 2.36 -1.95
C ASP A 83 -18.47 3.81 -1.44
N THR A 84 -17.27 4.21 -1.00
CA THR A 84 -16.98 5.58 -0.58
C THR A 84 -16.60 6.46 -1.77
N MET A 85 -17.40 7.50 -2.01
CA MET A 85 -17.15 8.51 -3.02
C MET A 85 -16.37 9.70 -2.46
N LEU A 86 -15.51 10.26 -3.30
CA LEU A 86 -14.68 11.42 -3.04
C LEU A 86 -15.04 12.50 -4.06
N SER A 87 -15.53 13.64 -3.58
CA SER A 87 -15.81 14.80 -4.44
C SER A 87 -14.54 15.45 -4.96
N GLU A 88 -14.61 16.14 -6.09
CA GLU A 88 -13.48 16.90 -6.67
C GLU A 88 -12.92 17.91 -5.67
N LYS A 89 -13.78 18.55 -4.87
CA LYS A 89 -13.37 19.48 -3.82
C LYS A 89 -12.50 18.77 -2.78
N GLN A 90 -12.94 17.62 -2.28
CA GLN A 90 -12.18 16.85 -1.29
C GLN A 90 -10.89 16.28 -1.92
N PHE A 91 -10.94 15.83 -3.17
CA PHE A 91 -9.76 15.38 -3.90
C PHE A 91 -8.69 16.48 -4.02
N CYS A 92 -9.10 17.68 -4.43
CA CYS A 92 -8.22 18.85 -4.49
C CYS A 92 -7.67 19.21 -3.10
N GLN A 93 -8.51 19.14 -2.07
CA GLN A 93 -8.13 19.42 -0.69
C GLN A 93 -7.04 18.45 -0.21
N ILE A 94 -7.24 17.15 -0.42
CA ILE A 94 -6.29 16.09 -0.08
C ILE A 94 -4.96 16.34 -0.79
N LEU A 95 -4.96 16.59 -2.10
CA LEU A 95 -3.72 16.89 -2.85
C LEU A 95 -3.00 18.13 -2.29
N GLY A 96 -3.75 19.19 -1.96
CA GLY A 96 -3.20 20.39 -1.35
C GLY A 96 -2.56 20.12 0.01
N ARG A 97 -3.25 19.39 0.88
CA ARG A 97 -2.78 18.99 2.21
C ARG A 97 -1.55 18.07 2.13
N MET A 98 -1.52 17.14 1.18
CA MET A 98 -0.35 16.29 0.93
C MET A 98 0.88 17.11 0.54
N ARG A 99 0.74 18.17 -0.26
CA ARG A 99 1.86 19.09 -0.56
C ARG A 99 2.28 19.87 0.68
N LEU A 100 1.32 20.41 1.44
CA LEU A 100 1.61 21.17 2.65
C LEU A 100 2.31 20.33 3.72
N TYR A 101 1.96 19.04 3.83
CA TYR A 101 2.56 18.11 4.78
C TYR A 101 4.09 18.17 4.77
N ASN A 102 4.72 18.22 3.60
CA ASN A 102 6.17 18.27 3.44
C ASN A 102 6.82 19.53 4.01
N TYR A 103 6.05 20.61 4.17
CA TYR A 103 6.52 21.90 4.69
C TYR A 103 6.07 22.18 6.12
N LEU A 104 5.30 21.29 6.74
CA LEU A 104 4.89 21.45 8.13
C LEU A 104 6.08 21.37 9.09
N PRO A 105 6.04 22.11 10.22
CA PRO A 105 6.99 21.92 11.30
C PRO A 105 7.01 20.47 11.79
N GLN A 106 8.19 19.97 12.19
CA GLN A 106 8.37 18.56 12.55
C GLN A 106 7.46 18.09 13.71
N HIS A 107 7.10 18.98 14.63
CA HIS A 107 6.17 18.66 15.72
C HIS A 107 4.74 18.41 15.23
N GLN A 108 4.29 19.15 14.20
CA GLN A 108 2.96 18.96 13.60
C GLN A 108 2.94 17.71 12.73
N GLN A 109 4.00 17.46 11.94
CA GLN A 109 4.11 16.25 11.12
C GLN A 109 4.01 14.98 11.96
N ARG A 110 4.61 14.96 13.16
CA ARG A 110 4.56 13.80 14.08
C ARG A 110 3.17 13.51 14.65
N MET A 111 2.27 14.49 14.63
CA MET A 111 0.88 14.31 15.08
C MET A 111 -0.03 13.79 13.97
N LEU A 112 0.42 13.82 12.72
CA LEU A 112 -0.34 13.38 11.56
C LEU A 112 0.08 11.97 11.13
N PRO A 113 -0.80 11.23 10.47
CA PRO A 113 -0.43 9.99 9.80
C PRO A 113 0.74 10.22 8.83
N ARG A 114 1.70 9.30 8.87
CA ARG A 114 2.91 9.40 8.05
C ARG A 114 2.54 9.43 6.57
N LEU A 115 3.11 10.38 5.84
CA LEU A 115 2.99 10.47 4.39
C LEU A 115 4.37 10.31 3.73
N LEU A 116 4.49 9.38 2.78
CA LEU A 116 5.74 9.07 2.06
C LEU A 116 5.73 9.46 0.58
N ILE A 117 4.59 9.95 0.08
CA ILE A 117 4.44 10.38 -1.30
C ILE A 117 5.23 11.66 -1.55
N THR A 118 5.89 11.76 -2.71
CA THR A 118 6.68 12.93 -3.11
C THR A 118 5.87 13.90 -3.96
N ASP A 119 6.32 15.16 -4.06
CA ASP A 119 5.64 16.18 -4.88
C ASP A 119 5.48 15.75 -6.35
N SER A 120 6.48 15.06 -6.91
CA SER A 120 6.40 14.52 -8.27
C SER A 120 5.30 13.47 -8.41
N GLN A 121 5.10 12.63 -7.38
CA GLN A 121 4.06 11.62 -7.36
C GLN A 121 2.69 12.25 -7.16
N ILE A 122 2.56 13.26 -6.28
CA ILE A 122 1.34 14.05 -6.12
C ILE A 122 0.95 14.70 -7.45
N ASN A 123 1.91 15.27 -8.18
CA ASN A 123 1.67 15.84 -9.51
C ASN A 123 1.21 14.77 -10.52
N ASN A 124 1.76 13.56 -10.44
CA ASN A 124 1.32 12.47 -11.29
C ASN A 124 -0.12 12.04 -10.95
N VAL A 125 -0.49 11.94 -9.66
CA VAL A 125 -1.88 11.67 -9.25
C VAL A 125 -2.83 12.71 -9.83
N ALA A 126 -2.50 14.00 -9.73
CA ALA A 126 -3.30 15.08 -10.32
C ALA A 126 -3.41 14.96 -11.85
N LYS A 127 -2.32 14.60 -12.54
CA LYS A 127 -2.33 14.37 -13.98
C LYS A 127 -3.24 13.19 -14.35
N GLN A 128 -3.11 12.06 -13.66
CA GLN A 128 -3.90 10.86 -13.94
C GLN A 128 -5.37 11.05 -13.59
N TYR A 129 -5.70 11.84 -12.56
CA TYR A 129 -7.08 12.20 -12.26
C TYR A 129 -7.82 12.85 -13.45
N ILE A 130 -7.11 13.59 -14.30
CA ILE A 130 -7.69 14.24 -15.49
C ILE A 130 -7.61 13.35 -16.75
N HIS A 131 -6.55 12.55 -16.88
CA HIS A 131 -6.20 11.91 -18.14
C HIS A 131 -6.25 10.38 -18.15
N ASP A 132 -6.38 9.71 -17.00
CA ASP A 132 -6.38 8.24 -16.93
C ASP A 132 -7.70 7.68 -17.46
N GLU A 133 -7.63 6.73 -18.39
CA GLU A 133 -8.81 6.15 -19.03
C GLU A 133 -9.70 5.33 -18.08
N ASN A 134 -9.13 4.82 -16.98
CA ASN A 134 -9.80 3.89 -16.08
C ASN A 134 -10.10 4.50 -14.71
N PHE A 135 -9.27 5.44 -14.26
CA PHE A 135 -9.29 5.96 -12.89
C PHE A 135 -9.45 7.48 -12.80
N ALA A 136 -9.65 8.18 -13.92
CA ALA A 136 -9.95 9.61 -13.90
C ALA A 136 -11.25 9.92 -13.17
N GLY A 137 -11.35 11.13 -12.62
CA GLY A 137 -12.60 11.62 -12.04
C GLY A 137 -13.71 11.67 -13.10
N ASN A 138 -14.89 11.18 -12.75
CA ASN A 138 -16.06 11.20 -13.62
C ASN A 138 -17.10 12.15 -13.01
N ASN A 139 -17.55 13.14 -13.79
CA ASN A 139 -18.51 14.17 -13.35
C ASN A 139 -18.12 14.90 -12.04
N GLY A 140 -16.82 15.06 -11.78
CA GLY A 140 -16.33 15.73 -10.58
C GLY A 140 -16.32 14.87 -9.31
N GLU A 141 -16.44 13.55 -9.44
CA GLU A 141 -16.29 12.61 -8.32
C GLU A 141 -15.45 11.39 -8.73
N LEU A 142 -14.85 10.71 -7.74
CA LEU A 142 -14.23 9.40 -7.93
C LEU A 142 -14.42 8.53 -6.69
N SER A 143 -14.43 7.20 -6.85
CA SER A 143 -14.42 6.32 -5.68
C SER A 143 -13.05 6.32 -5.00
N MET A 144 -13.02 6.00 -3.71
CA MET A 144 -11.75 5.80 -2.99
C MET A 144 -10.93 4.63 -3.56
N TRP A 145 -11.57 3.67 -4.22
CA TRP A 145 -10.90 2.63 -5.00
C TRP A 145 -10.13 3.21 -6.20
N MET A 146 -10.72 4.15 -6.93
CA MET A 146 -10.04 4.84 -8.03
C MET A 146 -8.88 5.69 -7.47
N PHE A 147 -9.10 6.42 -6.38
CA PHE A 147 -8.05 7.18 -5.70
C PHE A 147 -6.87 6.29 -5.28
N TYR A 148 -7.16 5.13 -4.68
CA TYR A 148 -6.15 4.12 -4.31
C TYR A 148 -5.33 3.67 -5.53
N ASN A 149 -5.96 3.46 -6.67
CA ASN A 149 -5.27 3.08 -7.91
C ASN A 149 -4.42 4.22 -8.49
N LEU A 150 -4.88 5.47 -8.38
CA LEU A 150 -4.09 6.64 -8.81
C LEU A 150 -2.82 6.79 -7.95
N ILE A 151 -2.94 6.68 -6.62
CA ILE A 151 -1.81 6.88 -5.69
C ILE A 151 -0.80 5.74 -5.77
N THR A 152 -1.26 4.48 -5.88
CA THR A 152 -0.38 3.32 -6.09
C THR A 152 0.24 3.33 -7.50
N GLY A 153 -0.50 3.79 -8.51
CA GLY A 153 -0.01 4.03 -9.86
C GLY A 153 1.14 5.04 -9.90
N ALA A 154 1.03 6.13 -9.12
CA ALA A 154 2.09 7.13 -9.01
C ALA A 154 3.38 6.58 -8.36
N ASN A 155 3.29 5.50 -7.57
CA ASN A 155 4.44 4.86 -6.97
C ASN A 155 5.29 4.04 -7.95
N LYS A 156 4.77 3.66 -9.13
CA LYS A 156 5.48 2.82 -10.12
C LYS A 156 6.84 3.39 -10.56
N ASN A 157 7.00 4.71 -10.53
CA ASN A 157 8.23 5.41 -10.90
C ASN A 157 9.20 5.62 -9.72
N SER A 158 8.91 5.06 -8.54
CA SER A 158 9.80 5.16 -7.39
C SER A 158 11.06 4.33 -7.60
N TYR A 159 12.18 4.79 -7.05
CA TYR A 159 13.36 3.95 -6.88
C TYR A 159 13.02 2.68 -6.08
N LEU A 160 13.68 1.59 -6.44
CA LEU A 160 13.39 0.24 -5.97
C LEU A 160 13.40 0.11 -4.43
N ASP A 161 14.28 0.84 -3.77
CA ASP A 161 14.49 0.88 -2.32
C ASP A 161 13.33 1.57 -1.58
N SER A 162 12.68 2.54 -2.20
CA SER A 162 11.57 3.31 -1.62
C SER A 162 10.19 2.83 -2.06
N PHE A 163 10.10 2.11 -3.18
CA PHE A 163 8.87 1.63 -3.79
C PHE A 163 7.96 0.86 -2.81
N LEU A 164 8.55 -0.08 -2.06
CA LEU A 164 7.80 -0.92 -1.13
C LEU A 164 7.20 -0.11 0.01
N GLY A 165 8.02 0.73 0.66
CA GLY A 165 7.54 1.57 1.76
C GLY A 165 6.43 2.52 1.33
N ARG A 166 6.56 3.12 0.13
CA ARG A 166 5.53 4.00 -0.43
C ARG A 166 4.25 3.27 -0.82
N SER A 167 4.34 2.03 -1.31
CA SER A 167 3.16 1.24 -1.69
C SER A 167 2.33 0.83 -0.47
N VAL A 168 3.00 0.45 0.63
CA VAL A 168 2.34 0.20 1.91
C VAL A 168 1.68 1.50 2.41
N ASN A 169 2.43 2.60 2.43
CA ASN A 169 1.90 3.86 2.90
C ASN A 169 0.72 4.38 2.05
N ALA A 170 0.76 4.22 0.72
CA ALA A 170 -0.36 4.54 -0.16
C ALA A 170 -1.65 3.77 0.21
N THR A 171 -1.49 2.52 0.64
CA THR A 171 -2.61 1.69 1.12
C THR A 171 -3.14 2.24 2.45
N GLU A 172 -2.26 2.51 3.42
CA GLU A 172 -2.62 3.09 4.72
C GLU A 172 -3.35 4.43 4.58
N ILE A 173 -2.83 5.32 3.72
CA ILE A 173 -3.44 6.62 3.42
C ILE A 173 -4.84 6.44 2.81
N SER A 174 -4.99 5.55 1.84
CA SER A 174 -6.29 5.36 1.16
C SER A 174 -7.35 4.81 2.10
N VAL A 175 -6.97 3.84 2.95
CA VAL A 175 -7.86 3.29 3.98
C VAL A 175 -8.19 4.35 5.03
N GLY A 176 -7.18 5.04 5.56
CA GLY A 176 -7.39 6.06 6.59
C GLY A 176 -8.27 7.22 6.13
N LEU A 177 -8.07 7.71 4.90
CA LEU A 177 -8.94 8.71 4.29
C LEU A 177 -10.38 8.21 4.12
N THR A 178 -10.55 6.95 3.74
CA THR A 178 -11.88 6.33 3.59
C THR A 178 -12.62 6.26 4.91
N GLU A 179 -11.94 5.86 5.99
CA GLU A 179 -12.54 5.84 7.32
C GLU A 179 -12.87 7.25 7.83
N ALA A 180 -12.04 8.25 7.51
CA ALA A 180 -12.31 9.66 7.85
C ALA A 180 -13.49 10.25 7.08
N LEU A 181 -13.60 9.95 5.77
CA LEU A 181 -14.76 10.33 4.95
C LEU A 181 -16.06 9.70 5.44
N ASN A 182 -15.99 8.48 5.96
CA ASN A 182 -17.12 7.76 6.55
C ASN A 182 -17.38 8.12 8.02
N HIS A 183 -16.65 9.09 8.59
CA HIS A 183 -16.75 9.51 10.00
C HIS A 183 -16.53 8.39 11.02
N ARG A 184 -15.69 7.41 10.70
CA ARG A 184 -15.37 6.27 11.59
C ARG A 184 -14.07 6.47 12.35
N ASP A 185 -13.09 7.14 11.74
CA ASP A 185 -11.80 7.48 12.34
C ASP A 185 -11.32 8.84 11.83
N GLU A 186 -11.07 9.77 12.75
CA GLU A 186 -10.67 11.15 12.43
C GLU A 186 -9.15 11.34 12.32
N ALA A 187 -8.35 10.28 12.46
CA ALA A 187 -6.88 10.36 12.37
C ALA A 187 -6.39 11.01 11.06
N TYR A 188 -7.17 10.90 9.98
CA TYR A 188 -6.87 11.45 8.67
C TYR A 188 -7.68 12.71 8.32
N SER A 189 -8.49 13.25 9.25
CA SER A 189 -9.38 14.38 8.98
C SER A 189 -8.66 15.63 8.51
N TRP A 190 -7.43 15.87 8.97
CA TRP A 190 -6.61 17.01 8.53
C TRP A 190 -6.40 17.07 7.01
N PHE A 191 -6.41 15.91 6.33
CA PHE A 191 -6.24 15.84 4.87
C PHE A 191 -7.54 16.16 4.10
N ILE A 192 -8.71 15.99 4.72
CA ILE A 192 -10.02 16.20 4.08
C ILE A 192 -10.69 17.52 4.48
N GLU A 193 -10.31 18.10 5.62
CA GLU A 193 -10.77 19.41 6.13
C GLU A 193 -10.15 20.61 5.42
#